data_AF-A0A4D4MS95-F1
#
_entry.id   AF-A0A4D4MS95-F1
#
_cell.length_a   1.000
_cell.length_b   1.000
_cell.length_c   1.000
_cell.angle_alpha   90.00
_cell.angle_beta   90.00
_cell.angle_gamma   90.00
#
_symmetry.space_group_name_H-M   'P 1'
#
loop_
_entity.id
_entity.type
_entity.pdbx_description
1 polymer ?
#
loop_
_entity_poly.entity_id
_entity_poly.type
_entity_poly.pdbx_seq_one_letter_code
_entity_poly.pdbx_strand_id
1 'polypeptide(L)'
;MELTAYRIVQEALTNTRKHGGPNAGASVRLVYFDDGLGLLVEDDGKGAPHELYEEGGADGRGHGLIGMRERVGMVGGTLDAGPRPGGGFRISALLPLKAAH
;
A
#
# COMPACT_ATOMS: atom_id res chain seq x y z
N MET A 1 1.72 -15.02 -2.73
CA MET A 1 2.35 -13.82 -3.34
C MET A 1 1.40 -13.08 -4.28
N GLU A 2 0.95 -13.68 -5.38
CA GLU A 2 0.18 -12.99 -6.44
C GLU A 2 -1.12 -12.36 -5.93
N LEU A 3 -1.92 -13.11 -5.15
CA LEU A 3 -3.14 -12.57 -4.53
C LEU A 3 -2.83 -11.45 -3.54
N THR A 4 -1.72 -11.54 -2.79
CA THR A 4 -1.27 -10.49 -1.87
C THR A 4 -0.96 -9.20 -2.64
N ALA A 5 -0.16 -9.29 -3.71
CA ALA A 5 0.14 -8.16 -4.59
C ALA A 5 -1.13 -7.55 -5.19
N TYR A 6 -2.03 -8.38 -5.73
CA TYR A 6 -3.31 -7.94 -6.27
C TYR A 6 -4.15 -7.19 -5.24
N ARG A 7 -4.26 -7.71 -4.01
CA ARG A 7 -5.03 -7.07 -2.93
C ARG A 7 -4.42 -5.74 -2.49
N ILE A 8 -3.08 -5.63 -2.45
CA ILE A 8 -2.42 -4.36 -2.14
C ILE A 8 -2.75 -3.33 -3.22
N VAL A 9 -2.59 -3.69 -4.50
CA VAL A 9 -2.90 -2.78 -5.61
C VAL A 9 -4.38 -2.37 -5.59
N GLN A 10 -5.29 -3.33 -5.42
CA GLN A 10 -6.73 -3.06 -5.38
C GLN A 10 -7.10 -2.08 -4.26
N GLU A 11 -6.60 -2.32 -3.05
CA GLU A 11 -6.90 -1.48 -1.90
C GLU A 11 -6.24 -0.09 -2.05
N ALA A 12 -5.01 -0.03 -2.56
CA ALA A 12 -4.31 1.23 -2.84
C ALA A 12 -5.09 2.10 -3.84
N LEU A 13 -5.50 1.55 -4.99
CA LEU A 13 -6.29 2.28 -5.99
C LEU A 13 -7.68 2.68 -5.46
N THR A 14 -8.27 1.84 -4.59
CA THR A 14 -9.52 2.18 -3.91
C THR A 14 -9.33 3.38 -2.98
N ASN A 15 -8.22 3.42 -2.25
CA ASN A 15 -7.88 4.54 -1.37
C ASN A 15 -7.62 5.82 -2.16
N THR A 16 -6.87 5.76 -3.27
CA THR A 16 -6.69 6.92 -4.14
C THR A 16 -8.03 7.45 -4.65
N ARG A 17 -8.93 6.58 -5.09
CA ARG A 17 -10.27 6.99 -5.55
C ARG A 17 -11.09 7.65 -4.43
N LYS A 18 -11.01 7.14 -3.21
CA LYS A 18 -11.77 7.66 -2.05
C LYS A 18 -11.20 8.97 -1.49
N HIS A 19 -9.87 9.13 -1.52
CA HIS A 19 -9.17 10.17 -0.74
C HIS A 19 -8.38 11.16 -1.60
N GLY A 20 -8.01 10.79 -2.82
CA GLY A 20 -7.15 11.61 -3.67
C GLY A 20 -7.81 12.88 -4.21
N GLY A 21 -9.14 12.92 -4.30
CA GLY A 21 -9.88 14.01 -4.94
C GLY A 21 -10.07 13.81 -6.45
N PRO A 22 -10.75 14.76 -7.13
CA PRO A 22 -11.28 14.53 -8.48
C PRO A 22 -10.22 14.39 -9.58
N ASN A 23 -9.00 14.89 -9.36
CA ASN A 23 -7.91 14.89 -10.34
C ASN A 23 -6.74 13.98 -9.94
N ALA A 24 -6.92 13.11 -8.94
CA ALA A 24 -5.84 12.25 -8.48
C ALA A 24 -5.51 11.17 -9.51
N GLY A 25 -4.25 11.12 -9.92
CA GLY A 25 -3.64 10.01 -10.63
C GLY A 25 -2.99 9.03 -9.66
N ALA A 26 -2.96 7.75 -10.05
CA ALA A 26 -2.17 6.72 -9.37
C ALA A 26 -1.23 6.06 -10.38
N SER A 27 -0.07 5.65 -9.87
CA SER A 27 0.91 4.85 -10.60
C SER A 27 1.21 3.57 -9.82
N VAL A 28 1.40 2.48 -10.55
CA VAL A 28 1.78 1.17 -10.00
C VAL A 28 3.05 0.74 -10.71
N ARG A 29 4.08 0.41 -9.94
CA ARG A 29 5.36 -0.09 -10.44
C ARG A 29 5.64 -1.45 -9.80
N LEU A 30 5.96 -2.41 -10.66
CA LEU A 30 6.42 -3.75 -10.27
C LEU A 30 7.88 -3.89 -10.69
N VAL A 31 8.71 -4.39 -9.79
CA VAL A 31 10.12 -4.69 -10.05
C VAL A 31 10.38 -6.13 -9.60
N TYR A 32 10.77 -6.99 -10.53
CA TYR A 32 11.17 -8.36 -10.21
C TYR A 32 12.65 -8.37 -9.85
N PHE A 33 12.96 -9.02 -8.73
CA PHE A 33 14.31 -9.35 -8.28
C PHE A 33 14.49 -10.87 -8.31
N ASP A 34 15.72 -11.34 -8.13
CA ASP A 34 16.01 -12.78 -8.10
C ASP A 34 15.32 -13.50 -6.94
N ASP A 35 15.03 -12.79 -5.84
CA ASP A 35 14.48 -13.32 -4.59
C ASP A 35 13.09 -12.77 -4.23
N GLY A 36 12.53 -11.84 -5.02
CA GLY A 36 11.29 -11.17 -4.65
C GLY A 36 10.65 -10.30 -5.73
N LEU A 37 9.52 -9.73 -5.35
CA LEU A 37 8.76 -8.74 -6.11
C LEU A 37 8.68 -7.46 -5.28
N GLY A 38 9.27 -6.38 -5.80
CA GLY A 38 9.01 -5.03 -5.35
C GLY A 38 7.73 -4.49 -5.96
N LEU A 39 6.83 -3.98 -5.12
CA LEU A 39 5.61 -3.29 -5.50
C LEU A 39 5.64 -1.87 -4.93
N LEU A 40 5.44 -0.88 -5.79
CA LEU A 40 5.28 0.52 -5.41
C LEU A 40 3.98 1.05 -6.00
N VAL A 41 3.10 1.53 -5.15
CA VAL A 41 1.89 2.27 -5.55
C VAL A 41 2.01 3.69 -5.01
N GLU A 42 1.86 4.67 -5.89
CA GLU A 42 1.89 6.08 -5.53
C GLU A 42 0.72 6.82 -6.17
N ASP A 43 0.09 7.70 -5.42
CA ASP A 43 -0.81 8.71 -5.98
C ASP A 43 -0.28 10.13 -5.76
N ASP A 44 -0.88 11.08 -6.47
CA ASP A 44 -0.63 12.52 -6.38
C ASP A 44 -1.83 13.30 -5.83
N GLY A 45 -2.77 12.58 -5.21
CA GLY A 45 -3.98 13.15 -4.66
C GLY A 45 -3.73 13.98 -3.40
N LYS A 46 -4.80 14.45 -2.77
CA LYS A 46 -4.70 15.17 -1.49
C LYS A 46 -4.16 14.32 -0.33
N GLY A 47 -4.13 12.99 -0.50
CA GLY A 47 -3.91 12.03 0.59
C GLY A 47 -5.08 12.00 1.57
N ALA A 48 -5.10 11.03 2.49
CA ALA A 48 -6.00 11.11 3.63
C ALA A 48 -5.37 11.97 4.75
N PRO A 49 -6.17 12.53 5.67
CA PRO A 49 -5.65 13.17 6.89
C PRO A 49 -4.62 12.31 7.62
N HIS A 50 -3.54 12.92 8.14
CA HIS A 50 -2.44 12.26 8.87
C HIS A 50 -2.95 11.32 9.98
N GLU A 51 -4.02 11.73 10.66
CA GLU A 51 -4.72 11.00 11.73
C GLU A 51 -5.28 9.62 11.31
N LEU A 52 -5.44 9.36 10.02
CA LEU A 52 -5.92 8.07 9.50
C LEU A 52 -4.78 7.05 9.29
N TYR A 53 -3.53 7.49 9.40
CA TYR A 53 -2.34 6.68 9.13
C TYR A 53 -1.51 6.38 10.38
N GLU A 54 -1.68 7.15 11.45
CA GLU A 54 -1.14 6.83 12.77
C GLU A 54 -1.89 5.64 13.40
N GLU A 55 -1.20 4.88 14.24
CA GLU A 55 -1.72 3.67 14.87
C GLU A 55 -3.06 3.93 15.59
N GLY A 56 -4.11 3.25 15.14
CA GLY A 56 -5.38 3.21 15.87
C GLY A 56 -6.39 4.32 15.55
N GLY A 57 -6.40 4.88 14.33
CA GLY A 57 -7.43 5.83 13.88
C GLY A 57 -8.86 5.39 14.30
N ALA A 58 -9.51 6.23 15.12
CA ALA A 58 -10.62 5.91 16.03
C ALA A 58 -11.93 5.39 15.40
N ASP A 59 -11.99 5.28 14.07
CA ASP A 59 -13.25 5.09 13.32
C ASP A 59 -13.25 3.85 12.41
N GLY A 60 -12.30 2.92 12.55
CA GLY A 60 -12.21 1.73 11.69
C GLY A 60 -11.77 2.01 10.23
N ARG A 61 -11.31 3.24 9.94
CA ARG A 61 -10.78 3.65 8.62
C ARG A 61 -9.32 3.24 8.38
N GLY A 62 -8.61 2.77 9.41
CA GLY A 62 -7.24 2.24 9.32
C GLY A 62 -7.13 0.74 8.97
N HIS A 63 -8.25 0.02 8.84
CA HIS A 63 -8.23 -1.44 8.58
C HIS A 63 -7.58 -1.82 7.25
N GLY A 64 -7.62 -0.96 6.23
CA GLY A 64 -7.02 -1.24 4.93
C GLY A 64 -5.51 -1.47 5.03
N LEU A 65 -4.80 -0.58 5.71
CA LEU A 65 -3.34 -0.67 5.91
C LEU A 65 -2.95 -1.77 6.89
N ILE A 66 -3.70 -1.94 7.99
CA ILE A 66 -3.48 -3.04 8.93
C ILE A 66 -3.60 -4.38 8.21
N GLY A 67 -4.70 -4.61 7.49
CA GLY A 67 -4.90 -5.83 6.73
C GLY A 67 -3.88 -6.02 5.60
N MET A 68 -3.38 -4.94 4.99
CA MET A 68 -2.26 -5.03 4.04
C MET A 68 -0.98 -5.50 4.75
N ARG A 69 -0.60 -4.89 5.89
CA ARG A 69 0.58 -5.28 6.68
C ARG A 69 0.49 -6.73 7.14
N GLU A 70 -0.65 -7.17 7.64
CA GLU A 70 -0.90 -8.56 8.04
C GLU A 70 -0.68 -9.52 6.86
N ARG A 71 -1.32 -9.27 5.71
CA ARG A 71 -1.18 -10.13 4.52
C ARG A 71 0.25 -10.18 3.98
N VAL A 72 0.98 -9.08 4.07
CA VAL A 72 2.39 -9.02 3.66
C VAL A 72 3.26 -9.79 4.64
N GLY A 73 3.04 -9.61 5.94
CA GLY A 73 3.73 -10.37 7.00
C GLY A 73 3.49 -11.88 6.90
N MET A 74 2.26 -12.31 6.57
CA MET A 74 1.91 -13.72 6.37
C MET A 74 2.73 -14.41 5.27
N VAL A 75 3.28 -13.64 4.31
CA VAL A 75 4.13 -14.17 3.25
C VAL A 75 5.61 -13.86 3.46
N GLY A 76 6.01 -13.39 4.64
CA GLY A 76 7.39 -13.02 4.96
C GLY A 76 7.88 -11.76 4.24
N GLY A 77 6.97 -10.93 3.75
CA GLY A 77 7.31 -9.67 3.10
C GLY A 77 7.37 -8.48 4.06
N THR A 78 7.67 -7.31 3.52
CA THR A 78 7.65 -6.03 4.23
C THR A 78 6.75 -5.04 3.51
N LEU A 79 6.10 -4.15 4.27
CA LEU A 79 5.27 -3.07 3.74
C LEU A 79 5.51 -1.78 4.50
N ASP A 80 5.81 -0.73 3.75
CA ASP A 80 5.84 0.65 4.21
C ASP A 80 4.71 1.44 3.53
N ALA A 81 4.08 2.34 4.28
CA ALA A 81 2.97 3.12 3.76
C ALA A 81 2.86 4.46 4.49
N GLY A 82 2.69 5.55 3.73
CA GLY A 82 2.61 6.88 4.30
C GLY A 82 2.35 7.98 3.26
N PRO A 83 2.05 9.20 3.73
CA PRO A 83 1.90 10.36 2.88
C PRO A 83 3.22 10.71 2.17
N ARG A 84 3.12 11.30 0.97
CA ARG A 84 4.27 11.74 0.19
C ARG A 84 4.59 13.22 0.42
N PRO A 85 5.89 13.61 0.42
CA PRO A 85 6.26 15.02 0.31
C PRO A 85 5.66 15.64 -0.95
N GLY A 86 4.99 16.78 -0.81
CA GLY A 86 4.33 17.47 -1.92
C GLY A 86 2.91 16.99 -2.23
N GLY A 87 2.36 16.05 -1.45
CA GLY A 87 1.01 15.53 -1.62
C GLY A 87 0.99 14.09 -2.14
N GLY A 88 -0.15 13.44 -1.93
CA GLY A 88 -0.39 12.05 -2.30
C GLY A 88 0.00 11.04 -1.23
N PHE A 89 -0.12 9.77 -1.59
CA PHE A 89 0.19 8.64 -0.71
C PHE A 89 1.10 7.64 -1.42
N ARG A 90 1.92 6.93 -0.63
CA ARG A 90 2.81 5.87 -1.09
C ARG A 90 2.56 4.60 -0.32
N ILE A 91 2.52 3.48 -1.04
CA ILE A 91 2.64 2.13 -0.49
C ILE A 91 3.80 1.44 -1.19
N SER A 92 4.78 0.98 -0.42
CA SER A 92 5.90 0.19 -0.89
C SER A 92 5.87 -1.18 -0.22
N ALA A 93 5.96 -2.26 -1.00
CA ALA A 93 6.00 -3.60 -0.47
C ALA A 93 7.09 -4.42 -1.15
N LEU A 94 7.74 -5.29 -0.38
CA LEU A 94 8.62 -6.34 -0.87
C LEU A 94 7.99 -7.69 -0.53
N LEU A 95 7.73 -8.49 -1.56
CA LEU A 95 7.15 -9.83 -1.42
C LEU A 95 8.17 -10.87 -1.88
N PRO A 96 8.62 -11.79 -1.01
CA PRO A 96 9.59 -12.81 -1.41
C PRO A 96 8.97 -13.82 -2.40
N LEU A 97 9.77 -14.28 -3.37
CA LEU A 97 9.35 -15.26 -4.40
C LEU A 97 9.31 -16.70 -3.87
N LYS A 98 10.10 -17.00 -2.83
CA LYS A 98 10.02 -18.25 -2.06
C LYS A 98 9.53 -17.92 -0.66
N ALA A 99 8.46 -18.58 -0.22
CA ALA A 99 8.15 -18.62 1.20
C ALA A 99 9.39 -19.21 1.91
N ALA A 100 9.84 -18.58 2.99
CA ALA A 100 10.78 -19.24 3.88
C ALA A 100 10.14 -20.57 4.32
N HIS A 101 10.72 -21.68 3.87
CA HIS A 101 10.31 -23.02 4.22
C HIS A 101 10.69 -23.35 5.66
#